data_AF-A0A519RX35-F1
#
_entry.id   AF-A0A519RX35-F1
#
_cell.length_a   1.000
_cell.length_b   1.000
_cell.length_c   1.000
_cell.angle_alpha   90.00
_cell.angle_beta   90.00
_cell.angle_gamma   90.00
#
_symmetry.space_group_name_H-M   'P 1'
#
loop_
_entity.id
_entity.type
_entity.pdbx_description
1 polymer ?
#
loop_
_entity_poly.entity_id
_entity_poly.type
_entity_poly.pdbx_seq_one_letter_code
_entity_poly.pdbx_strand_id
1 'polypeptide(L)'
;MNLPEPISDAADKAKDLYNDTADKAKDLYDEAAEKSKAMLDKAPDSLKNVSQKTAETFNKLTTTQKIVGGVLLAAGLVVLVSPKKKGKAKRAKKALDTLLLFVNDRIEGYKRAVAETKDAQLKSYYQKLVGQSQQFSGTLNEYLTKKGGQRETGTTLKGKLYRKLMDAQAIVTARDEKAILAANIYGERWAIKAYKKTLRRKALKGEIREAIEKQFEQSKQTYERL
;
A
#
# COMPACT_ATOMS: atom_id res chain seq x y z
N MET A 1 -11.33 -0.33 38.30
CA MET A 1 -11.24 -0.21 36.84
C MET A 1 -9.81 -0.52 36.45
N ASN A 2 -9.56 -1.70 35.87
CA ASN A 2 -8.23 -2.06 35.39
C ASN A 2 -8.00 -1.37 34.04
N LEU A 3 -6.90 -0.62 33.94
CA LEU A 3 -6.41 -0.05 32.69
C LEU A 3 -6.09 -1.22 31.72
N PRO A 4 -6.45 -1.12 30.43
CA PRO A 4 -6.04 -2.11 29.45
C PRO A 4 -4.50 -2.18 29.38
N GLU A 5 -3.97 -3.40 29.22
CA GLU A 5 -2.54 -3.69 29.09
C GLU A 5 -1.85 -2.83 28.01
N PRO A 6 -0.54 -2.54 28.14
CA PRO A 6 0.15 -1.60 27.27
C PRO A 6 0.19 -2.03 25.80
N ILE A 7 -0.13 -1.06 24.93
CA ILE A 7 -0.22 -1.09 23.46
C ILE A 7 1.05 -1.68 22.76
N SER A 8 2.17 -1.81 23.47
CA SER A 8 3.43 -2.37 22.94
C SER A 8 3.31 -3.85 22.54
N ASP A 9 2.57 -4.67 23.30
CA ASP A 9 2.54 -6.12 23.10
C ASP A 9 1.72 -6.54 21.87
N ALA A 10 0.69 -5.77 21.53
CA ALA A 10 -0.08 -5.93 20.31
C ALA A 10 0.70 -5.47 19.06
N ALA A 11 1.52 -4.42 19.19
CA ALA A 11 2.35 -3.91 18.10
C ALA A 11 3.51 -4.86 17.77
N ASP A 12 4.08 -5.54 18.77
CA ASP A 12 5.13 -6.55 18.58
C ASP A 12 4.55 -7.87 18.06
N LYS A 13 3.40 -8.33 18.55
CA LYS A 13 2.68 -9.48 17.94
C LYS A 13 2.25 -9.20 16.50
N ALA A 14 1.81 -7.98 16.18
CA ALA A 14 1.51 -7.58 14.81
C ALA A 14 2.77 -7.56 13.92
N LYS A 15 3.95 -7.29 14.50
CA LYS A 15 5.25 -7.31 13.81
C LYS A 15 5.70 -8.74 13.54
N ASP A 16 5.47 -9.68 14.46
CA ASP A 16 5.81 -11.09 14.30
C ASP A 16 4.87 -11.81 13.33
N LEU A 17 3.55 -11.58 13.45
CA LEU A 17 2.58 -12.04 12.46
C LEU A 17 2.91 -11.47 11.07
N TYR A 18 3.38 -10.23 11.01
CA TYR A 18 3.78 -9.57 9.78
C TYR A 18 5.10 -10.10 9.19
N ASN A 19 6.10 -10.48 9.99
CA ASN A 19 7.33 -11.08 9.48
C ASN A 19 7.03 -12.44 8.84
N ASP A 20 6.19 -13.26 9.48
CA ASP A 20 5.69 -14.52 8.91
C ASP A 20 4.84 -14.29 7.64
N THR A 21 4.10 -13.19 7.59
CA THR A 21 3.31 -12.75 6.42
C THR A 21 4.21 -12.17 5.31
N ALA A 22 5.35 -11.56 5.64
CA ALA A 22 6.32 -11.03 4.68
C ALA A 22 7.11 -12.17 4.02
N ASP A 23 7.40 -13.23 4.77
CA ASP A 23 7.96 -14.47 4.24
C ASP A 23 6.94 -15.17 3.31
N LYS A 24 5.67 -15.28 3.71
CA LYS A 24 4.61 -15.78 2.80
C LYS A 24 4.35 -14.91 1.57
N ALA A 25 4.49 -13.58 1.69
CA ALA A 25 4.38 -12.67 0.55
C ALA A 25 5.60 -12.75 -0.38
N LYS A 26 6.77 -13.08 0.16
CA LYS A 26 7.96 -13.44 -0.61
C LYS A 26 7.77 -14.77 -1.31
N ASP A 27 7.22 -15.78 -0.63
CA ASP A 27 6.89 -17.08 -1.22
C ASP A 27 5.88 -16.94 -2.37
N LEU A 28 4.83 -16.13 -2.20
CA LEU A 28 3.85 -15.82 -3.26
C LEU A 28 4.47 -15.03 -4.43
N TYR A 29 5.44 -14.15 -4.15
CA TYR A 29 6.18 -13.44 -5.18
C TYR A 29 7.12 -14.37 -5.94
N ASP A 30 7.82 -15.26 -5.22
CA ASP A 30 8.73 -16.25 -5.77
C ASP A 30 7.95 -17.31 -6.58
N GLU A 31 6.76 -17.73 -6.12
CA GLU A 31 5.84 -18.60 -6.87
C GLU A 31 5.35 -17.93 -8.15
N ALA A 32 4.99 -16.64 -8.10
CA ALA A 32 4.58 -15.88 -9.28
C ALA A 32 5.75 -15.67 -10.27
N ALA A 33 6.98 -15.47 -9.76
CA ALA A 33 8.19 -15.34 -10.57
C ALA A 33 8.57 -16.68 -11.24
N GLU A 34 8.47 -17.80 -10.52
CA GLU A 34 8.66 -19.16 -11.05
C GLU A 34 7.62 -19.50 -12.12
N LYS A 35 6.33 -19.19 -11.88
CA LYS A 35 5.28 -19.36 -12.90
C LYS A 35 5.52 -18.50 -14.14
N SER A 36 6.00 -17.27 -13.97
CA SER A 36 6.37 -16.39 -15.09
C SER A 36 7.56 -16.94 -15.88
N LYS A 37 8.55 -17.53 -15.21
CA LYS A 37 9.72 -18.16 -15.83
C LYS A 37 9.34 -19.43 -16.60
N ALA A 38 8.49 -20.28 -16.03
CA ALA A 38 7.98 -21.48 -16.69
C ALA A 38 7.14 -21.16 -17.94
N MET A 39 6.41 -20.04 -17.96
CA MET A 39 5.73 -19.55 -19.16
C MET A 39 6.71 -19.01 -20.21
N LEU A 40 7.80 -18.36 -19.78
CA LEU A 40 8.83 -17.84 -20.67
C LEU A 40 9.65 -18.96 -21.33
N ASP A 41 9.92 -20.06 -20.61
CA ASP A 41 10.63 -21.22 -21.17
C ASP A 41 9.83 -21.95 -22.24
N LYS A 42 8.50 -21.87 -22.14
CA LYS A 42 7.54 -22.37 -23.15
C LYS A 42 7.28 -21.38 -24.29
N ALA A 43 7.88 -20.19 -24.24
CA ALA A 43 7.70 -19.18 -25.29
C ALA A 43 8.56 -19.51 -26.53
N PRO A 44 8.12 -19.10 -27.74
CA PRO A 44 8.89 -19.23 -28.97
C PRO A 44 10.30 -18.63 -28.85
N ASP A 45 11.28 -19.18 -29.56
CA ASP A 45 12.70 -18.80 -29.41
C ASP A 45 13.00 -17.31 -29.72
N SER A 46 12.12 -16.64 -30.47
CA SER A 46 12.17 -15.19 -30.70
C SER A 46 12.00 -14.36 -29.42
N LEU A 47 11.34 -14.90 -28.38
CA LEU A 47 11.16 -14.25 -27.07
C LEU A 47 12.30 -14.58 -26.08
N LYS A 48 12.99 -15.73 -26.24
CA LYS A 48 14.11 -16.13 -25.37
C LYS A 48 15.34 -15.23 -25.56
N ASN A 49 15.60 -14.79 -26.80
CA ASN A 49 16.74 -13.91 -27.11
C ASN A 49 16.55 -12.47 -26.60
N VAL A 50 15.31 -12.01 -26.41
CA VAL A 50 14.99 -10.71 -25.81
C VAL A 50 15.19 -10.73 -24.28
N SER A 51 15.06 -11.91 -23.66
CA SER A 51 15.23 -12.13 -22.22
C SER A 51 16.69 -12.00 -21.76
N GLN A 52 17.65 -12.57 -22.50
CA GLN A 52 19.08 -12.53 -22.14
C GLN A 52 19.64 -11.09 -22.11
N LYS A 53 19.28 -10.26 -23.10
CA LYS A 53 19.67 -8.84 -23.16
C LYS A 53 19.08 -8.01 -22.01
N THR A 54 17.98 -8.48 -21.44
CA THR A 54 17.28 -7.86 -20.31
C THR A 54 17.92 -8.23 -18.96
N ALA A 55 18.41 -9.47 -18.81
CA ALA A 55 19.06 -9.96 -17.59
C ALA A 55 20.38 -9.23 -17.28
N GLU A 56 21.22 -8.98 -18.29
CA GLU A 56 22.46 -8.22 -18.11
C GLU A 56 22.21 -6.75 -17.72
N THR A 57 21.13 -6.18 -18.23
CA THR A 57 20.71 -4.80 -17.90
C THR A 57 20.15 -4.73 -16.48
N PHE A 58 19.46 -5.78 -16.02
CA PHE A 58 18.90 -5.90 -14.67
C PHE A 58 19.97 -5.97 -13.58
N ASN A 59 21.05 -6.70 -13.82
CA ASN A 59 22.15 -6.86 -12.86
C ASN A 59 22.92 -5.57 -12.58
N LYS A 60 22.88 -4.61 -13.52
CA LYS A 60 23.50 -3.28 -13.40
C LYS A 60 22.65 -2.25 -12.64
N LEU A 61 21.43 -2.59 -12.18
CA LEU A 61 20.59 -1.67 -11.39
C LEU A 61 20.95 -1.70 -9.89
N THR A 62 20.80 -0.55 -9.24
CA THR A 62 20.97 -0.43 -7.78
C THR A 62 19.83 -1.11 -7.02
N THR A 63 20.06 -1.51 -5.76
CA THR A 63 19.11 -2.25 -4.90
C THR A 63 17.73 -1.58 -4.83
N THR A 64 17.69 -0.24 -4.78
CA THR A 64 16.44 0.54 -4.75
C THR A 64 15.69 0.54 -6.09
N GLN A 65 16.39 0.40 -7.22
CA GLN A 65 15.78 0.34 -8.55
C GLN A 65 15.31 -1.08 -8.90
N LYS A 66 15.95 -2.14 -8.40
CA LYS A 66 15.49 -3.52 -8.55
C LYS A 66 14.10 -3.73 -7.93
N ILE A 67 13.84 -3.11 -6.78
CA ILE A 67 12.57 -3.25 -6.03
C ILE A 67 11.40 -2.44 -6.67
N VAL A 68 11.69 -1.31 -7.32
CA VAL A 68 10.65 -0.43 -7.92
C VAL A 68 10.50 -0.65 -9.43
N GLY A 69 11.52 -1.18 -10.10
CA GLY A 69 11.52 -1.47 -11.55
C GLY A 69 11.26 -2.93 -11.91
N GLY A 70 11.42 -3.88 -10.98
CA GLY A 70 11.36 -5.32 -11.26
C GLY A 70 9.98 -5.89 -11.62
N VAL A 71 8.89 -5.19 -11.31
CA VAL A 71 7.53 -5.70 -11.53
C VAL A 71 7.03 -5.49 -12.98
N LEU A 72 7.69 -4.66 -13.80
CA LEU A 72 7.22 -4.37 -15.16
C LEU A 72 7.71 -5.36 -16.24
N LEU A 73 8.70 -6.21 -15.94
CA LEU A 73 9.34 -7.03 -16.98
C LEU A 73 8.71 -8.41 -17.19
N ALA A 74 8.02 -8.98 -16.21
CA ALA A 74 7.38 -10.30 -16.33
C ALA A 74 6.14 -10.32 -17.26
N ALA A 75 5.58 -9.15 -17.60
CA ALA A 75 4.40 -9.02 -18.47
C ALA A 75 4.67 -8.40 -19.86
N GLY A 76 5.94 -8.26 -20.28
CA GLY A 76 6.24 -7.80 -21.64
C GLY A 76 6.03 -6.30 -21.92
N LEU A 77 6.15 -5.42 -20.93
CA LEU A 77 6.14 -3.96 -21.12
C LEU A 77 7.49 -3.35 -20.69
N VAL A 78 8.41 -3.19 -21.65
CA VAL A 78 9.68 -2.47 -21.42
C VAL A 78 9.39 -0.97 -21.28
N VAL A 79 9.28 -0.48 -20.06
CA VAL A 79 9.22 0.96 -19.77
C VAL A 79 10.63 1.47 -19.44
N LEU A 80 11.41 1.76 -20.49
CA LEU A 80 12.72 2.41 -20.38
C LEU A 80 12.52 3.91 -20.12
N VAL A 81 12.41 4.33 -18.86
CA VAL A 81 12.32 5.75 -18.49
C VAL A 81 13.66 6.23 -17.96
N SER A 82 14.44 6.87 -18.84
CA SER A 82 15.56 7.75 -18.47
C SER A 82 15.11 8.80 -17.45
N PRO A 83 15.92 9.18 -16.44
CA PRO A 83 15.53 10.20 -15.49
C PRO A 83 15.67 11.58 -16.14
N LYS A 84 14.74 11.96 -17.03
CA LYS A 84 14.48 13.39 -17.28
C LYS A 84 14.18 14.01 -15.92
N LYS A 85 14.84 15.13 -15.56
CA LYS A 85 14.49 15.94 -14.39
C LYS A 85 13.02 16.39 -14.52
N LYS A 86 12.08 15.50 -14.16
CA LYS A 86 10.64 15.74 -14.17
C LYS A 86 10.40 16.91 -13.23
N GLY A 87 9.88 18.02 -13.76
CA GLY A 87 9.66 19.28 -13.04
C GLY A 87 8.92 19.08 -11.71
N LYS A 88 9.10 20.03 -10.78
CA LYS A 88 8.57 19.97 -9.41
C LYS A 88 7.07 19.59 -9.36
N ALA A 89 6.27 20.08 -10.31
CA ALA A 89 4.83 19.77 -10.44
C ALA A 89 4.54 18.28 -10.71
N LYS A 90 5.26 17.63 -11.64
CA LYS A 90 5.08 16.20 -11.95
C LYS A 90 5.46 15.30 -10.76
N ARG A 91 6.43 15.71 -9.95
CA ARG A 91 6.82 15.01 -8.72
C ARG A 91 5.78 15.18 -7.59
N ALA A 92 5.14 16.35 -7.52
CA ALA A 92 4.06 16.62 -6.58
C ALA A 92 2.81 15.78 -6.92
N LYS A 93 2.40 15.77 -8.18
CA LYS A 93 1.30 14.91 -8.67
C LYS A 93 1.55 13.44 -8.32
N LYS A 94 2.73 12.90 -8.67
CA LYS A 94 3.06 11.50 -8.36
C LYS A 94 3.00 11.19 -6.86
N ALA A 95 3.37 12.15 -6.00
CA ALA A 95 3.29 11.97 -4.55
C ALA A 95 1.83 11.95 -4.06
N LEU A 96 0.97 12.81 -4.60
CA LEU A 96 -0.48 12.80 -4.37
C LEU A 96 -1.12 11.50 -4.85
N ASP A 97 -0.84 11.09 -6.09
CA ASP A 97 -1.34 9.81 -6.64
C ASP A 97 -0.93 8.64 -5.72
N THR A 98 0.34 8.62 -5.27
CA THR A 98 0.82 7.58 -4.35
C THR A 98 0.10 7.64 -3.00
N LEU A 99 -0.13 8.83 -2.44
CA LEU A 99 -0.86 8.98 -1.18
C LEU A 99 -2.29 8.46 -1.32
N LEU A 100 -2.96 8.79 -2.42
CA LEU A 100 -4.32 8.32 -2.72
C LEU A 100 -4.42 6.79 -2.74
N LEU A 101 -3.44 6.08 -3.31
CA LEU A 101 -3.42 4.61 -3.27
C LEU A 101 -3.44 4.06 -1.83
N PHE A 102 -2.70 4.69 -0.90
CA PHE A 102 -2.68 4.28 0.51
C PHE A 102 -3.94 4.71 1.27
N VAL A 103 -4.51 5.88 0.96
CA VAL A 103 -5.81 6.29 1.52
C VAL A 103 -6.92 5.34 1.05
N ASN A 104 -6.87 4.89 -0.20
CA ASN A 104 -7.82 3.91 -0.72
C ASN A 104 -7.57 2.50 -0.13
N ASP A 105 -6.32 2.12 0.15
CA ASP A 105 -6.05 0.91 0.95
C ASP A 105 -6.67 0.99 2.35
N ARG A 106 -6.63 2.17 2.98
CA ARG A 106 -7.25 2.43 4.29
C ARG A 106 -8.76 2.22 4.25
N ILE A 107 -9.44 2.67 3.18
CA ILE A 107 -10.87 2.42 2.94
C ILE A 107 -11.16 0.92 2.90
N GLU A 108 -10.42 0.16 2.08
CA GLU A 108 -10.65 -1.28 1.91
C GLU A 108 -10.29 -2.08 3.17
N GLY A 109 -9.25 -1.68 3.89
CA GLY A 109 -8.88 -2.27 5.19
C GLY A 109 -9.99 -2.13 6.22
N TYR A 110 -10.55 -0.93 6.39
CA TYR A 110 -11.62 -0.72 7.36
C TYR A 110 -12.95 -1.34 6.93
N LYS A 111 -13.30 -1.37 5.63
CA LYS A 111 -14.48 -2.10 5.15
C LYS A 111 -14.41 -3.57 5.52
N ARG A 112 -13.24 -4.18 5.34
CA ARG A 112 -12.99 -5.56 5.77
C ARG A 112 -13.15 -5.70 7.28
N ALA A 113 -12.53 -4.80 8.05
CA ALA A 113 -12.66 -4.81 9.51
C ALA A 113 -14.12 -4.76 9.97
N VAL A 114 -14.96 -3.93 9.33
CA VAL A 114 -16.42 -3.86 9.58
C VAL A 114 -17.12 -5.19 9.31
N ALA A 115 -16.70 -5.91 8.28
CA ALA A 115 -17.32 -7.17 7.86
C ALA A 115 -16.88 -8.37 8.73
N GLU A 116 -15.67 -8.30 9.30
CA GLU A 116 -15.07 -9.41 10.04
C GLU A 116 -15.26 -9.31 11.55
N THR A 117 -15.26 -8.10 12.11
CA THR A 117 -15.40 -7.89 13.56
C THR A 117 -16.78 -8.31 14.05
N LYS A 118 -16.80 -8.96 15.20
CA LYS A 118 -17.99 -9.31 15.99
C LYS A 118 -18.24 -8.29 17.11
N ASP A 119 -17.25 -7.46 17.43
CA ASP A 119 -17.38 -6.38 18.41
C ASP A 119 -18.17 -5.19 17.81
N ALA A 120 -19.30 -4.86 18.43
CA ALA A 120 -20.20 -3.81 17.95
C ALA A 120 -19.61 -2.40 18.06
N GLN A 121 -18.76 -2.14 19.06
CA GLN A 121 -18.12 -0.85 19.27
C GLN A 121 -17.00 -0.64 18.24
N LEU A 122 -16.17 -1.66 18.02
CA LEU A 122 -15.14 -1.65 16.98
C LEU A 122 -15.76 -1.55 15.59
N LYS A 123 -16.86 -2.29 15.32
CA LYS A 123 -17.60 -2.17 14.06
C LYS A 123 -18.02 -0.73 13.78
N SER A 124 -18.64 -0.08 14.76
CA SER A 124 -19.06 1.33 14.64
C SER A 124 -17.87 2.26 14.44
N TYR A 125 -16.74 1.99 15.10
CA TYR A 125 -15.53 2.79 14.93
C TYR A 125 -14.92 2.62 13.53
N TYR A 126 -14.78 1.39 13.04
CA TYR A 126 -14.28 1.12 11.69
C TYR A 126 -15.20 1.72 10.61
N GLN A 127 -16.52 1.70 10.79
CA GLN A 127 -17.45 2.39 9.88
C GLN A 127 -17.16 3.90 9.80
N LYS A 128 -16.91 4.56 10.94
CA LYS A 128 -16.49 5.97 10.96
C LYS A 128 -15.18 6.17 10.21
N LEU A 129 -14.21 5.26 10.36
CA LEU A 129 -12.92 5.33 9.68
C LEU A 129 -13.03 5.09 8.16
N VAL A 130 -13.98 4.27 7.70
CA VAL A 130 -14.33 4.16 6.26
C VAL A 130 -14.78 5.52 5.73
N GLY A 131 -15.77 6.14 6.38
CA GLY A 131 -16.30 7.44 5.97
C GLY A 131 -15.24 8.54 5.98
N GLN A 132 -14.42 8.61 7.04
CA GLN A 132 -13.29 9.53 7.12
C GLN A 132 -12.30 9.31 5.96
N SER A 133 -11.93 8.07 5.66
CA SER A 133 -10.97 7.76 4.59
C SER A 133 -11.53 8.07 3.20
N GLN A 134 -12.84 7.91 2.99
CA GLN A 134 -13.52 8.34 1.76
C GLN A 134 -13.49 9.86 1.61
N GLN A 135 -13.74 10.62 2.69
CA GLN A 135 -13.58 12.08 2.68
C GLN A 135 -12.16 12.49 2.32
N PHE A 136 -11.15 11.82 2.90
CA PHE A 136 -9.74 12.09 2.59
C PHE A 136 -9.45 11.89 1.10
N SER A 137 -9.87 10.74 0.55
CA SER A 137 -9.72 10.42 -0.87
C SER A 137 -10.45 11.43 -1.77
N GLY A 138 -11.65 11.86 -1.36
CA GLY A 138 -12.43 12.90 -2.04
C GLY A 138 -11.67 14.22 -2.15
N THR A 139 -11.18 14.76 -1.03
CA THR A 139 -10.41 16.01 -0.99
C THR A 139 -9.16 15.96 -1.86
N LEU A 140 -8.39 14.87 -1.79
CA LEU A 140 -7.16 14.73 -2.58
C LEU A 140 -7.46 14.62 -4.09
N ASN A 141 -8.50 13.88 -4.45
CA ASN A 141 -8.94 13.74 -5.85
C ASN A 141 -9.48 15.05 -6.42
N GLU A 142 -10.24 15.82 -5.65
CA GLU A 142 -10.74 17.13 -6.07
C GLU A 142 -9.59 18.09 -6.41
N TYR A 143 -8.53 18.09 -5.59
CA TYR A 143 -7.34 18.88 -5.89
C TYR A 143 -6.65 18.43 -7.19
N LEU A 144 -6.53 17.12 -7.43
CA LEU A 144 -5.96 16.60 -8.68
C LEU A 144 -6.76 17.04 -9.89
N THR A 145 -8.09 16.94 -9.85
CA THR A 145 -8.96 17.35 -10.95
C THR A 145 -8.90 18.85 -11.21
N LYS A 146 -8.87 19.68 -10.15
CA LYS A 146 -8.67 21.14 -10.26
C LYS A 146 -7.34 21.53 -10.91
N LYS A 147 -6.35 20.64 -10.91
CA LYS A 147 -5.04 20.82 -11.57
C LYS A 147 -4.94 20.13 -12.93
N GLY A 148 -6.07 19.71 -13.52
CA GLY A 148 -6.13 19.03 -14.82
C GLY A 148 -5.65 17.58 -14.80
N GLY A 149 -5.56 16.97 -13.61
CA GLY A 149 -5.25 15.56 -13.43
C GLY A 149 -6.50 14.68 -13.44
N GLN A 150 -6.29 13.37 -13.58
CA GLN A 150 -7.32 12.36 -13.40
C GLN A 150 -7.42 11.94 -11.92
N ARG A 151 -8.59 11.42 -11.54
CA ARG A 151 -8.82 10.81 -10.23
C ARG A 151 -7.99 9.53 -10.09
N GLU A 152 -7.52 9.26 -8.88
CA GLU A 152 -6.93 7.98 -8.48
C GLU A 152 -7.90 7.25 -7.55
N THR A 153 -8.45 6.15 -8.06
CA THR A 153 -9.45 5.31 -7.38
C THR A 153 -8.92 3.92 -7.06
N GLY A 154 -7.68 3.62 -7.47
CA GLY A 154 -7.02 2.35 -7.21
C GLY A 154 -6.47 2.26 -5.79
N THR A 155 -5.99 1.07 -5.46
CA THR A 155 -5.32 0.75 -4.19
C THR A 155 -3.88 0.32 -4.48
N THR A 156 -3.00 0.26 -3.48
CA THR A 156 -1.63 -0.21 -3.75
C THR A 156 -1.62 -1.70 -4.14
N LEU A 157 -0.65 -2.09 -4.97
CA LEU A 157 -0.45 -3.50 -5.32
C LEU A 157 -0.16 -4.34 -4.07
N LYS A 158 0.67 -3.80 -3.16
CA LYS A 158 0.97 -4.43 -1.87
C LYS A 158 -0.29 -4.63 -1.03
N GLY A 159 -1.15 -3.62 -0.96
CA GLY A 159 -2.43 -3.70 -0.24
C GLY A 159 -3.36 -4.76 -0.82
N LYS A 160 -3.43 -4.89 -2.15
CA LYS A 160 -4.19 -5.97 -2.81
C LYS A 160 -3.69 -7.35 -2.42
N LEU A 161 -2.36 -7.55 -2.44
CA LEU A 161 -1.76 -8.83 -2.04
C LEU A 161 -2.00 -9.12 -0.54
N TYR A 162 -1.77 -8.13 0.31
CA TYR A 162 -1.99 -8.25 1.76
C TYR A 162 -3.44 -8.63 2.08
N ARG A 163 -4.42 -8.00 1.44
CA ARG A 163 -5.84 -8.35 1.62
C ARG A 163 -6.14 -9.78 1.15
N LYS A 164 -5.61 -10.22 0.01
CA LYS A 164 -5.79 -11.62 -0.44
C LYS A 164 -5.21 -12.63 0.55
N LEU A 165 -4.04 -12.36 1.12
CA LEU A 165 -3.44 -13.21 2.13
C LEU A 165 -4.28 -13.24 3.41
N MET A 166 -4.77 -12.09 3.85
CA MET A 166 -5.68 -12.03 4.99
C MET A 166 -6.99 -12.78 4.73
N ASP A 167 -7.54 -12.76 3.50
CA ASP A 167 -8.74 -13.55 3.14
C ASP A 167 -8.51 -15.04 3.37
N ALA A 168 -7.32 -15.55 3.02
CA ALA A 168 -6.93 -16.92 3.31
C ALA A 168 -6.75 -17.19 4.82
N GLN A 169 -6.13 -16.27 5.55
CA GLN A 169 -5.90 -16.42 6.99
C GLN A 169 -7.15 -16.31 7.84
N ALA A 170 -8.16 -15.54 7.41
CA ALA A 170 -9.39 -15.31 8.19
C ALA A 170 -10.17 -16.60 8.48
N ILE A 171 -10.04 -17.62 7.62
CA ILE A 171 -10.62 -18.95 7.82
C ILE A 171 -9.91 -19.67 8.98
N VAL A 172 -8.57 -19.56 9.03
CA VAL A 172 -7.72 -20.22 10.02
C VAL A 172 -7.76 -19.51 11.37
N THR A 173 -7.76 -18.18 11.40
CA THR A 173 -7.81 -17.38 12.63
C THR A 173 -9.22 -17.22 13.19
N ALA A 174 -10.23 -17.81 12.54
CA ALA A 174 -11.64 -17.69 12.88
C ALA A 174 -12.12 -16.23 13.08
N ARG A 175 -11.48 -15.28 12.38
CA ARG A 175 -11.69 -13.84 12.51
C ARG A 175 -11.42 -13.30 13.92
N ASP A 176 -10.31 -13.71 14.51
CA ASP A 176 -9.83 -13.17 15.78
C ASP A 176 -9.70 -11.63 15.75
N GLU A 177 -10.32 -10.96 16.72
CA GLU A 177 -10.32 -9.50 16.85
C GLU A 177 -8.90 -8.93 16.93
N LYS A 178 -7.97 -9.64 17.59
CA LYS A 178 -6.57 -9.21 17.67
C LYS A 178 -5.90 -9.22 16.30
N ALA A 179 -6.20 -10.21 15.46
CA ALA A 179 -5.69 -10.28 14.10
C ALA A 179 -6.28 -9.17 13.21
N ILE A 180 -7.58 -8.87 13.36
CA ILE A 180 -8.23 -7.75 12.65
C ILE A 180 -7.58 -6.42 13.06
N LEU A 181 -7.41 -6.19 14.37
CA LEU A 181 -6.79 -4.98 14.90
C LEU A 181 -5.35 -4.81 14.40
N ALA A 182 -4.52 -5.87 14.52
CA ALA A 182 -3.14 -5.88 14.06
C ALA A 182 -3.01 -5.51 12.57
N ALA A 183 -3.90 -6.03 11.73
CA ALA A 183 -3.92 -5.72 10.30
C ALA A 183 -4.24 -4.24 10.02
N ASN A 184 -5.19 -3.66 10.77
CA ASN A 184 -5.55 -2.25 10.63
C ASN A 184 -4.45 -1.31 11.15
N ILE A 185 -3.85 -1.62 12.31
CA ILE A 185 -2.67 -0.91 12.84
C ILE A 185 -1.55 -0.92 11.81
N TYR A 186 -1.28 -2.09 11.21
CA TYR A 186 -0.26 -2.22 10.17
C TYR A 186 -0.55 -1.35 8.95
N GLY A 187 -1.79 -1.38 8.43
CA GLY A 187 -2.23 -0.52 7.34
C GLY A 187 -2.03 0.97 7.65
N GLU A 188 -2.37 1.38 8.86
CA GLU A 188 -2.27 2.77 9.31
C GLU A 188 -0.81 3.26 9.36
N ARG A 189 0.13 2.40 9.77
CA ARG A 189 1.57 2.71 9.70
C ARG A 189 2.03 3.01 8.28
N TRP A 190 1.51 2.30 7.28
CA TRP A 190 1.86 2.55 5.88
C TRP A 190 1.24 3.85 5.36
N ALA A 191 -0.01 4.12 5.70
CA ALA A 191 -0.65 5.40 5.40
C ALA A 191 0.15 6.57 5.99
N ILE A 192 0.52 6.49 7.28
CA ILE A 192 1.36 7.48 7.97
C ILE A 192 2.71 7.69 7.26
N LYS A 193 3.38 6.61 6.84
CA LYS A 193 4.63 6.70 6.05
C LYS A 193 4.40 7.41 4.72
N ALA A 194 3.28 7.15 4.04
CA ALA A 194 2.92 7.82 2.80
C ALA A 194 2.67 9.32 3.02
N TYR A 195 1.93 9.71 4.05
CA TYR A 195 1.73 11.11 4.45
C TYR A 195 3.07 11.82 4.69
N LYS A 196 3.93 11.26 5.54
CA LYS A 196 5.27 11.81 5.81
C LYS A 196 6.08 12.01 4.53
N LYS A 197 6.06 11.03 3.62
CA LYS A 197 6.77 11.12 2.33
C LYS A 197 6.19 12.20 1.42
N THR A 198 4.88 12.36 1.39
CA THR A 198 4.18 13.36 0.58
C THR A 198 4.44 14.77 1.10
N LEU A 199 4.38 14.98 2.42
CA LEU A 199 4.62 16.29 3.05
C LEU A 199 6.05 16.83 2.87
N ARG A 200 7.03 15.96 2.57
CA ARG A 200 8.40 16.36 2.17
C ARG A 200 8.45 17.08 0.81
N ARG A 201 7.37 17.06 0.02
CA ARG A 201 7.31 17.75 -1.27
C ARG A 201 6.99 19.23 -1.06
N LYS A 202 8.02 20.08 -1.12
CA LYS A 202 7.90 21.56 -1.05
C LYS A 202 6.99 22.20 -2.10
N ALA A 203 6.63 21.47 -3.16
CA ALA A 203 5.70 21.93 -4.19
C ALA A 203 4.22 21.78 -3.79
N LEU A 204 3.91 21.02 -2.73
CA LEU A 204 2.59 20.98 -2.12
C LEU A 204 2.52 22.09 -1.07
N LYS A 205 1.67 23.09 -1.30
CA LYS A 205 1.52 24.31 -0.49
C LYS A 205 0.05 24.74 -0.45
N GLY A 206 -0.30 25.63 0.48
CA GLY A 206 -1.65 26.16 0.66
C GLY A 206 -2.63 25.06 1.08
N GLU A 207 -3.88 25.19 0.65
CA GLU A 207 -5.01 24.33 1.05
C GLU A 207 -4.72 22.83 0.96
N ILE A 208 -4.05 22.36 -0.11
CA ILE A 208 -3.75 20.92 -0.25
C ILE A 208 -2.73 20.44 0.79
N ARG A 209 -1.79 21.29 1.19
CA ARG A 209 -0.81 20.93 2.20
C ARG A 209 -1.48 20.83 3.56
N GLU A 210 -2.29 21.82 3.90
CA GLU A 210 -3.07 21.86 5.14
C GLU A 210 -4.03 20.66 5.25
N ALA A 211 -4.69 20.31 4.15
CA ALA A 211 -5.53 19.11 4.07
C ALA A 211 -4.70 17.84 4.36
N ILE A 212 -3.54 17.67 3.73
CA ILE A 212 -2.68 16.50 3.95
C ILE A 212 -2.14 16.46 5.40
N GLU A 213 -1.80 17.61 5.99
CA GLU A 213 -1.35 17.71 7.39
C GLU A 213 -2.46 17.32 8.37
N LYS A 214 -3.69 17.81 8.15
CA LYS A 214 -4.87 17.43 8.95
C LYS A 214 -5.16 15.93 8.85
N GLN A 215 -5.18 15.39 7.63
CA GLN A 215 -5.40 13.95 7.40
C GLN A 215 -4.30 13.11 8.06
N PHE A 216 -3.05 13.57 8.00
CA PHE A 216 -1.93 12.91 8.65
C PHE A 216 -2.09 12.88 10.17
N GLU A 217 -2.50 14.00 10.79
CA GLU A 217 -2.76 14.05 12.22
C GLU A 217 -3.86 13.07 12.63
N GLN A 218 -4.98 13.08 11.90
CA GLN A 218 -6.10 12.17 12.15
C GLN A 218 -5.68 10.70 11.98
N SER A 219 -4.75 10.41 11.06
CA SER A 219 -4.21 9.06 10.89
C SER A 219 -3.33 8.64 12.08
N LYS A 220 -2.53 9.56 12.64
CA LYS A 220 -1.76 9.27 13.86
C LYS A 220 -2.67 9.02 15.06
N GLN A 221 -3.70 9.84 15.26
CA GLN A 221 -4.70 9.63 16.31
C GLN A 221 -5.42 8.30 16.16
N THR A 222 -5.70 7.90 14.92
CA THR A 222 -6.30 6.58 14.64
C THR A 222 -5.33 5.46 15.02
N TYR A 223 -4.04 5.58 14.66
CA TYR A 223 -3.00 4.62 15.01
C TYR A 223 -2.79 4.49 16.53
N GLU A 224 -2.88 5.59 17.28
CA GLU A 224 -2.73 5.58 18.75
C GLU A 224 -3.95 4.96 19.45
N ARG A 225 -5.12 5.04 18.82
CA ARG A 225 -6.38 4.53 19.36
C ARG A 225 -6.61 3.04 19.07
N LEU A 226 -6.05 2.53 17.98
CA LEU A 226 -6.10 1.10 17.62
C LEU A 226 -5.01 0.35 18.36
#